data_AF-A0A8J5MSD1-F1
#
_entry.id   AF-A0A8J5MSD1-F1
#
_cell.length_a   1.000
_cell.length_b   1.000
_cell.length_c   1.000
_cell.angle_alpha   90.00
_cell.angle_beta   90.00
_cell.angle_gamma   90.00
#
_symmetry.space_group_name_H-M   'P 1'
#
loop_
_entity.id
_entity.type
_entity.pdbx_description
1 polymer ?
#
loop_
_entity_poly.entity_id
_entity_poly.type
_entity_poly.pdbx_seq_one_letter_code
_entity_poly.pdbx_strand_id
1 'polypeptide(L)'
;VPVGESDLQGEVAKLWKKWLTDEAHESFQKDGRYWTDVPGTNVTIIGLNTLTWYKSNTNTAKLPDTDPNGQDPGQQFAWANNILTILAKRRRRVYLMGHIPPGTFERYQQKKEGFHWYQTRYNDQFIKMVQNHAEVIEAQFFAHHHTDSFRLFFKNQQDHDPGIPVSYQLIAPGVTPWRSTLSKETGANNPGIRLISYDTVTGKVKEVSTYYLDLAQANKDGKADFKFEYNFTSEYNLTSINPESLYNLAKNMKKNSTLFNKYYKANTVSLESPSVCTTNCHLLHWCSITEVNYNRFNTCNAASITSLHWAAGSLLAVGLLLVNR
;
A
#
# COMPACT_ATOMS: atom_id res chain seq x y z
N VAL A 1 -0.20 -8.82 -18.77
CA VAL A 1 0.38 -10.11 -18.34
C VAL A 1 -0.71 -11.14 -18.44
N PRO A 2 -0.55 -12.19 -19.26
CA PRO A 2 -1.55 -13.26 -19.36
C PRO A 2 -1.63 -14.06 -18.06
N VAL A 3 -2.64 -14.92 -17.96
CA VAL A 3 -2.68 -15.95 -16.92
C VAL A 3 -1.88 -17.15 -17.43
N GLY A 4 -1.00 -17.70 -16.59
CA GLY A 4 -0.13 -18.81 -16.96
C GLY A 4 1.16 -18.35 -17.66
N GLU A 5 1.76 -19.27 -18.41
CA GLU A 5 3.08 -19.10 -19.03
C GLU A 5 3.08 -18.03 -20.11
N SER A 6 4.20 -17.32 -20.24
CA SER A 6 4.49 -16.45 -21.38
C SER A 6 5.98 -16.37 -21.67
N ASP A 7 6.33 -16.00 -22.90
CA ASP A 7 7.73 -15.82 -23.31
C ASP A 7 8.47 -14.84 -22.39
N LEU A 8 7.82 -13.73 -22.01
CA LEU A 8 8.39 -12.75 -21.09
C LEU A 8 8.68 -13.38 -19.72
N GLN A 9 7.74 -14.16 -19.17
CA GLN A 9 7.97 -14.86 -17.89
C GLN A 9 9.10 -15.88 -18.02
N GLY A 10 9.17 -16.62 -19.13
CA GLY A 10 10.25 -17.55 -19.42
C GLY A 10 11.63 -16.89 -19.47
N GLU A 11 11.75 -15.75 -20.15
CA GLU A 11 13.01 -15.00 -20.20
C GLU A 11 13.40 -14.42 -18.83
N VAL A 12 12.45 -13.88 -18.07
CA VAL A 12 12.72 -13.38 -16.71
C VAL A 12 13.10 -14.53 -15.77
N ALA A 13 12.47 -15.70 -15.88
CA ALA A 13 12.82 -16.88 -15.09
C ALA A 13 14.29 -17.28 -15.31
N LYS A 14 14.75 -17.30 -16.57
CA LYS A 14 16.16 -17.56 -16.92
C LYS A 14 17.11 -16.56 -16.25
N LEU A 15 16.77 -15.27 -16.24
CA LEU A 15 17.58 -14.23 -15.58
C LEU A 15 17.65 -14.43 -14.05
N TRP A 16 16.56 -14.92 -13.44
CA TRP A 16 16.43 -15.05 -12.00
C TRP A 16 16.83 -16.42 -11.45
N LYS A 17 17.17 -17.38 -12.32
CA LYS A 17 17.51 -18.76 -11.94
C LYS A 17 18.53 -18.87 -10.80
N LYS A 18 19.52 -17.98 -10.72
CA LYS A 18 20.53 -17.99 -9.65
C LYS A 18 20.01 -17.62 -8.26
N TRP A 19 18.81 -17.02 -8.16
CA TRP A 19 18.21 -16.55 -6.91
C TRP A 19 17.05 -17.41 -6.43
N LEU A 20 16.58 -18.35 -7.25
CA LEU A 20 15.40 -19.17 -6.99
C LEU A 20 15.81 -20.64 -6.86
N THR A 21 15.12 -21.38 -5.99
CA THR A 21 15.15 -22.84 -6.02
C THR A 21 14.51 -23.35 -7.30
N ASP A 22 14.74 -24.62 -7.66
CA ASP A 22 14.13 -25.20 -8.86
C ASP A 22 12.59 -25.11 -8.82
N GLU A 23 11.97 -25.42 -7.67
CA GLU A 23 10.53 -25.27 -7.45
C GLU A 23 10.06 -23.81 -7.62
N ALA A 24 10.80 -22.85 -7.04
CA ALA A 24 10.46 -21.43 -7.14
C ALA A 24 10.62 -20.90 -8.57
N HIS A 25 11.65 -21.36 -9.28
CA HIS A 25 11.90 -21.02 -10.68
C HIS A 25 10.78 -21.57 -11.58
N GLU A 26 10.41 -22.83 -11.43
CA GLU A 26 9.32 -23.45 -12.21
C GLU A 26 7.97 -22.77 -11.95
N SER A 27 7.65 -22.50 -10.67
CA SER A 27 6.46 -21.73 -10.28
C SER A 27 6.45 -20.33 -10.89
N PHE A 28 7.60 -19.64 -10.90
CA PHE A 28 7.71 -18.30 -11.48
C PHE A 28 7.57 -18.31 -13.00
N GLN A 29 8.26 -19.23 -13.68
CA GLN A 29 8.14 -19.40 -15.12
C GLN A 29 6.69 -19.65 -15.53
N LYS A 30 5.98 -20.47 -14.74
CA LYS A 30 4.60 -20.84 -14.99
C LYS A 30 3.60 -19.73 -14.73
N ASP A 31 3.65 -19.09 -13.57
CA ASP A 31 2.56 -18.22 -13.10
C ASP A 31 3.03 -16.82 -12.68
N GLY A 32 4.34 -16.55 -12.74
CA GLY A 32 4.96 -15.29 -12.29
C GLY A 32 4.98 -15.12 -10.77
N ARG A 33 4.69 -16.20 -10.02
CA ARG A 33 4.63 -16.25 -8.56
C ARG A 33 5.62 -17.28 -8.04
N TYR A 34 6.14 -17.08 -6.83
CA TYR A 34 7.07 -18.03 -6.23
C TYR A 34 7.09 -17.90 -4.72
N TRP A 35 7.67 -18.90 -4.06
CA TRP A 35 8.05 -18.79 -2.67
C TRP A 35 9.47 -19.33 -2.49
N THR A 36 10.24 -18.75 -1.58
CA THR A 36 11.60 -19.21 -1.27
C THR A 36 11.96 -18.90 0.17
N ASP A 37 12.68 -19.81 0.82
CA ASP A 37 13.28 -19.54 2.12
C ASP A 37 14.46 -18.61 1.99
N VAL A 38 14.60 -17.68 2.94
CA VAL A 38 15.78 -16.82 3.05
C VAL A 38 16.85 -17.60 3.82
N PRO A 39 18.01 -17.91 3.20
CA PRO A 39 19.02 -18.76 3.81
C PRO A 39 19.47 -18.27 5.20
N GLY A 40 19.57 -19.19 6.16
CA GLY A 40 20.02 -18.89 7.52
C GLY A 40 19.00 -18.16 8.40
N THR A 41 17.73 -18.08 7.98
CA THR A 41 16.68 -17.37 8.73
C THR A 41 15.39 -18.18 8.86
N ASN A 42 14.48 -17.73 9.73
CA ASN A 42 13.12 -18.25 9.84
C ASN A 42 12.13 -17.63 8.82
N VAL A 43 12.63 -16.84 7.87
CA VAL A 43 11.81 -16.06 6.95
C VAL A 43 11.65 -16.78 5.60
N THR A 44 10.42 -16.82 5.11
CA THR A 44 10.06 -17.25 3.77
C THR A 44 9.47 -16.07 3.01
N ILE A 45 9.97 -15.81 1.80
CA ILE A 45 9.39 -14.82 0.89
C ILE A 45 8.34 -15.51 0.02
N ILE A 46 7.16 -14.89 -0.11
CA ILE A 46 6.16 -15.24 -1.12
C ILE A 46 6.02 -14.06 -2.07
N GLY A 47 6.43 -14.23 -3.32
CA GLY A 47 6.24 -13.26 -4.39
C GLY A 47 4.96 -13.55 -5.16
N LEU A 48 4.01 -12.60 -5.12
CA LEU A 48 2.75 -12.66 -5.86
C LEU A 48 2.85 -11.90 -7.19
N ASN A 49 2.25 -12.47 -8.23
CA ASN A 49 2.00 -11.81 -9.50
C ASN A 49 0.72 -10.97 -9.42
N THR A 50 0.80 -9.78 -8.81
CA THR A 50 -0.37 -8.93 -8.61
C THR A 50 -0.83 -8.17 -9.86
N LEU A 51 -0.11 -8.32 -10.97
CA LEU A 51 -0.49 -7.79 -12.29
C LEU A 51 -1.70 -8.52 -12.87
N THR A 52 -1.96 -9.77 -12.47
CA THR A 52 -3.16 -10.52 -12.87
C THR A 52 -4.43 -9.94 -12.24
N TRP A 53 -4.32 -9.25 -11.10
CA TRP A 53 -5.45 -8.63 -10.42
C TRP A 53 -5.76 -7.20 -10.88
N TYR A 54 -4.87 -6.62 -11.69
CA TYR A 54 -4.98 -5.24 -12.14
C TYR A 54 -6.23 -5.03 -13.01
N LYS A 55 -7.02 -4.00 -12.75
CA LYS A 55 -8.24 -3.68 -13.51
C LYS A 55 -8.00 -3.37 -14.98
N SER A 56 -6.80 -2.89 -15.33
CA SER A 56 -6.43 -2.62 -16.73
C SER A 56 -5.86 -3.85 -17.44
N ASN A 57 -5.69 -4.99 -16.76
CA ASN A 57 -5.25 -6.22 -17.41
C ASN A 57 -6.42 -6.87 -18.15
N THR A 58 -6.47 -6.69 -19.46
CA THR A 58 -7.56 -7.19 -20.32
C THR A 58 -7.68 -8.71 -20.35
N ASN A 59 -6.63 -9.45 -19.96
CA ASN A 59 -6.66 -10.93 -19.89
C ASN A 59 -7.50 -11.45 -18.73
N THR A 60 -7.67 -10.68 -17.66
CA THR A 60 -8.43 -11.08 -16.46
C THR A 60 -9.66 -10.20 -16.23
N ALA A 61 -9.59 -8.91 -16.58
CA ALA A 61 -10.68 -7.96 -16.38
C ALA A 61 -11.95 -8.28 -17.19
N LYS A 62 -11.81 -8.99 -18.31
CA LYS A 62 -12.94 -9.38 -19.17
C LYS A 62 -13.52 -10.76 -18.83
N LEU A 63 -12.87 -11.50 -17.93
CA LEU A 63 -13.32 -12.85 -17.58
C LEU A 63 -14.54 -12.76 -16.64
N PRO A 64 -15.63 -13.48 -16.95
CA PRO A 64 -16.79 -13.55 -16.09
C PRO A 64 -16.49 -14.34 -14.82
N ASP A 65 -17.31 -14.14 -13.79
CA ASP A 65 -17.22 -14.88 -12.52
C ASP A 65 -17.48 -16.40 -12.68
N THR A 66 -18.02 -16.85 -13.82
CA THR A 66 -18.17 -18.26 -14.15
C THR A 66 -16.89 -18.89 -14.69
N ASP A 67 -15.92 -18.09 -15.11
CA ASP A 67 -14.61 -18.57 -15.54
C ASP A 67 -13.71 -18.81 -14.31
N PRO A 68 -13.06 -19.98 -14.16
CA PRO A 68 -12.14 -20.23 -13.06
C PRO A 68 -11.04 -19.16 -12.94
N ASN A 69 -10.52 -18.67 -14.07
CA ASN A 69 -9.54 -17.58 -14.09
C ASN A 69 -10.19 -16.20 -13.90
N GLY A 70 -11.51 -16.07 -14.06
CA GLY A 70 -12.25 -14.90 -13.61
C GLY A 70 -12.33 -14.81 -12.09
N GLN A 71 -12.46 -15.95 -11.39
CA GLN A 71 -12.50 -16.02 -9.92
C GLN A 71 -11.12 -15.96 -9.28
N ASP A 72 -10.18 -16.76 -9.76
CA ASP A 72 -8.82 -16.85 -9.24
C ASP A 72 -7.82 -17.05 -10.39
N PRO A 73 -7.35 -15.97 -11.04
CA PRO A 73 -6.43 -16.05 -12.17
C PRO A 73 -5.18 -16.88 -11.83
N GLY A 74 -5.00 -18.02 -12.51
CA GLY A 74 -3.87 -18.93 -12.28
C GLY A 74 -3.93 -19.66 -10.93
N GLN A 75 -5.11 -19.72 -10.32
CA GLN A 75 -5.31 -20.28 -8.98
C GLN A 75 -4.38 -19.64 -7.92
N GLN A 76 -4.12 -18.33 -8.05
CA GLN A 76 -3.17 -17.60 -7.21
C GLN A 76 -3.58 -17.48 -5.76
N PHE A 77 -4.84 -17.20 -5.47
CA PHE A 77 -5.34 -17.21 -4.10
C PHE A 77 -5.33 -18.64 -3.54
N ALA A 78 -5.78 -19.65 -4.29
CA ALA A 78 -5.77 -21.04 -3.84
C ALA A 78 -4.34 -21.50 -3.50
N TRP A 79 -3.38 -21.23 -4.40
CA TRP A 79 -1.96 -21.51 -4.17
C TRP A 79 -1.41 -20.77 -2.96
N ALA A 80 -1.65 -19.45 -2.85
CA ALA A 80 -1.11 -18.67 -1.75
C ALA A 80 -1.66 -19.12 -0.39
N ASN A 81 -2.97 -19.38 -0.28
CA ASN A 81 -3.58 -19.92 0.94
C ASN A 81 -2.98 -21.28 1.32
N ASN A 82 -2.75 -22.17 0.35
CA ASN A 82 -2.10 -23.46 0.59
C ASN A 82 -0.66 -23.29 1.12
N ILE A 83 0.16 -22.46 0.46
CA ILE A 83 1.55 -22.20 0.90
C ILE A 83 1.58 -21.55 2.28
N LEU A 84 0.76 -20.53 2.54
CA LEU A 84 0.65 -19.89 3.85
C LEU A 84 0.25 -20.88 4.95
N THR A 85 -0.67 -21.82 4.64
CA THR A 85 -1.08 -22.88 5.57
C THR A 85 0.07 -23.85 5.87
N ILE A 86 0.84 -24.24 4.86
CA ILE A 86 2.03 -25.10 5.01
C ILE A 86 3.09 -24.40 5.86
N LEU A 87 3.36 -23.13 5.58
CA LEU A 87 4.38 -22.34 6.28
C LEU A 87 3.99 -22.08 7.74
N ALA A 88 2.70 -21.88 8.03
CA ALA A 88 2.19 -21.78 9.40
C ALA A 88 2.46 -23.08 10.18
N LYS A 89 2.18 -24.25 9.58
CA LYS A 89 2.48 -25.57 10.19
C LYS A 89 3.98 -25.77 10.41
N ARG A 90 4.81 -25.24 9.51
CA ARG A 90 6.28 -25.25 9.61
C ARG A 90 6.84 -24.17 10.55
N ARG A 91 5.98 -23.37 11.19
CA ARG A 91 6.37 -22.27 12.09
C ARG A 91 7.32 -21.24 11.45
N ARG A 92 7.19 -21.05 10.13
CA ARG A 92 7.93 -20.05 9.36
C ARG A 92 7.28 -18.67 9.53
N ARG A 93 8.02 -17.62 9.17
CA ARG A 93 7.52 -16.24 9.13
C ARG A 93 7.53 -15.75 7.70
N VAL A 94 6.43 -15.16 7.24
CA VAL A 94 6.23 -14.85 5.82
C VAL A 94 6.39 -13.36 5.56
N TYR A 95 7.23 -13.05 4.56
CA TYR A 95 7.24 -11.78 3.88
C TYR A 95 6.46 -11.90 2.57
N LEU A 96 5.31 -11.23 2.50
CA LEU A 96 4.46 -11.24 1.31
C LEU A 96 4.84 -10.06 0.42
N MET A 97 5.25 -10.35 -0.81
CA MET A 97 5.70 -9.34 -1.76
C MET A 97 4.79 -9.30 -3.00
N GLY A 98 4.61 -8.10 -3.56
CA GLY A 98 3.90 -7.90 -4.82
C GLY A 98 4.20 -6.53 -5.40
N HIS A 99 3.88 -6.32 -6.68
CA HIS A 99 4.14 -5.02 -7.32
C HIS A 99 3.04 -4.01 -6.97
N ILE A 100 1.82 -4.26 -7.45
CA ILE A 100 0.63 -3.43 -7.23
C ILE A 100 0.05 -3.75 -5.84
N PRO A 101 -0.21 -2.77 -4.96
CA PRO A 101 -0.85 -2.98 -3.67
C PRO A 101 -2.39 -3.02 -3.76
N PRO A 102 -3.08 -3.66 -2.80
CA PRO A 102 -4.53 -3.54 -2.64
C PRO A 102 -4.93 -2.15 -2.12
N GLY A 103 -6.22 -1.90 -2.02
CA GLY A 103 -6.76 -0.65 -1.49
C GLY A 103 -6.67 0.49 -2.50
N THR A 104 -6.73 1.71 -1.98
CA THR A 104 -6.75 2.94 -2.77
C THR A 104 -5.40 3.64 -2.78
N PHE A 105 -5.17 4.41 -3.84
CA PHE A 105 -4.00 5.24 -4.02
C PHE A 105 -4.19 6.58 -3.29
N GLU A 106 -3.29 6.86 -2.36
CA GLU A 106 -3.44 7.94 -1.38
C GLU A 106 -3.23 9.35 -1.94
N ARG A 107 -2.82 9.46 -3.21
CA ARG A 107 -2.58 10.75 -3.90
C ARG A 107 -3.69 11.14 -4.89
N TYR A 108 -4.66 10.27 -5.13
CA TYR A 108 -5.71 10.53 -6.11
C TYR A 108 -6.90 11.26 -5.48
N GLN A 109 -7.00 12.57 -5.75
CA GLN A 109 -8.02 13.45 -5.16
C GLN A 109 -9.20 13.77 -6.09
N GLN A 110 -9.22 13.21 -7.31
CA GLN A 110 -10.20 13.61 -8.34
C GLN A 110 -11.61 13.04 -8.13
N LYS A 111 -11.76 11.99 -7.31
CA LYS A 111 -13.05 11.33 -7.03
C LYS A 111 -13.13 10.93 -5.56
N LYS A 112 -14.35 10.95 -4.99
CA LYS A 112 -14.57 10.59 -3.57
C LYS A 112 -14.28 9.12 -3.31
N GLU A 113 -14.59 8.27 -4.29
CA GLU A 113 -14.31 6.84 -4.29
C GLU A 113 -12.81 6.53 -4.40
N GLY A 114 -11.98 7.57 -4.61
CA GLY A 114 -10.55 7.46 -4.79
C GLY A 114 -10.20 6.78 -6.10
N PHE A 115 -8.99 6.23 -6.16
CA PHE A 115 -8.54 5.40 -7.26
C PHE A 115 -7.92 4.14 -6.70
N HIS A 116 -8.29 2.99 -7.24
CA HIS A 116 -7.74 1.69 -6.87
C HIS A 116 -7.29 0.92 -8.11
N TRP A 117 -6.32 0.03 -7.93
CA TRP A 117 -5.73 -0.71 -9.04
C TRP A 117 -6.44 -2.04 -9.29
N TYR A 118 -6.73 -2.79 -8.24
CA TYR A 118 -7.36 -4.11 -8.39
C TYR A 118 -8.82 -4.01 -8.84
N GLN A 119 -9.26 -5.08 -9.48
CA GLN A 119 -10.70 -5.39 -9.58
C GLN A 119 -11.23 -5.70 -8.16
N THR A 120 -12.45 -5.26 -7.86
CA THR A 120 -13.04 -5.37 -6.51
C THR A 120 -12.99 -6.79 -5.96
N ARG A 121 -13.36 -7.79 -6.76
CA ARG A 121 -13.33 -9.22 -6.37
C ARG A 121 -11.95 -9.68 -5.86
N TYR A 122 -10.87 -9.22 -6.48
CA TYR A 122 -9.52 -9.61 -6.09
C TYR A 122 -9.02 -8.82 -4.89
N ASN A 123 -9.43 -7.55 -4.75
CA ASN A 123 -9.15 -6.78 -3.53
C ASN A 123 -9.77 -7.45 -2.30
N ASP A 124 -11.03 -7.87 -2.40
CA ASP A 124 -11.73 -8.54 -1.30
C ASP A 124 -11.13 -9.91 -0.98
N GLN A 125 -10.76 -10.70 -2.00
CA GLN A 125 -10.06 -11.97 -1.79
C GLN A 125 -8.67 -11.78 -1.17
N PHE A 126 -7.91 -10.75 -1.57
CA PHE A 126 -6.62 -10.43 -0.97
C PHE A 126 -6.77 -10.06 0.52
N ILE A 127 -7.74 -9.21 0.86
CA ILE A 127 -8.03 -8.84 2.25
C ILE A 127 -8.35 -10.10 3.07
N LYS A 128 -9.21 -10.99 2.56
CA LYS A 128 -9.57 -12.26 3.23
C LYS A 128 -8.37 -13.18 3.43
N MET A 129 -7.53 -13.36 2.41
CA MET A 129 -6.29 -14.15 2.50
C MET A 129 -5.36 -13.60 3.59
N VAL A 130 -5.13 -12.28 3.61
CA VAL A 130 -4.30 -11.64 4.64
C VAL A 130 -4.90 -11.82 6.02
N GLN A 131 -6.21 -11.61 6.18
CA GLN A 131 -6.90 -11.81 7.46
C GLN A 131 -6.76 -13.27 7.95
N ASN A 132 -7.02 -14.25 7.08
CA ASN A 132 -6.97 -15.67 7.43
C ASN A 132 -5.55 -16.13 7.82
N HIS A 133 -4.52 -15.52 7.24
CA HIS A 133 -3.12 -15.89 7.45
C HIS A 133 -2.29 -14.84 8.21
N ALA A 134 -2.95 -13.91 8.91
CA ALA A 134 -2.27 -12.80 9.59
C ALA A 134 -1.21 -13.26 10.63
N GLU A 135 -1.38 -14.43 11.23
CA GLU A 135 -0.44 -14.96 12.24
C GLU A 135 0.90 -15.43 11.65
N VAL A 136 0.90 -15.84 10.37
CA VAL A 136 2.10 -16.29 9.66
C VAL A 136 2.72 -15.17 8.82
N ILE A 137 1.92 -14.20 8.36
CA ILE A 137 2.38 -13.02 7.61
C ILE A 137 2.99 -12.01 8.59
N GLU A 138 4.32 -11.88 8.55
CA GLU A 138 5.07 -10.99 9.44
C GLU A 138 5.12 -9.55 8.90
N ALA A 139 5.28 -9.40 7.59
CA ALA A 139 5.28 -8.12 6.90
C ALA A 139 4.88 -8.29 5.43
N GLN A 140 4.39 -7.21 4.82
CA GLN A 140 4.12 -7.17 3.38
C GLN A 140 4.88 -6.02 2.73
N PHE A 141 5.49 -6.26 1.56
CA PHE A 141 6.29 -5.26 0.84
C PHE A 141 5.79 -5.09 -0.59
N PHE A 142 5.33 -3.88 -0.89
CA PHE A 142 4.69 -3.54 -2.15
C PHE A 142 5.23 -2.23 -2.72
N ALA A 143 4.83 -1.89 -3.95
CA ALA A 143 5.36 -0.74 -4.67
C ALA A 143 4.26 -0.10 -5.55
N HIS A 144 4.56 0.14 -6.83
CA HIS A 144 3.69 0.68 -7.87
C HIS A 144 3.30 2.16 -7.72
N HIS A 145 3.03 2.64 -6.51
CA HIS A 145 2.60 4.03 -6.29
C HIS A 145 3.71 5.07 -6.51
N HIS A 146 4.97 4.63 -6.42
CA HIS A 146 6.18 5.46 -6.40
C HIS A 146 6.28 6.43 -5.22
N THR A 147 5.33 6.37 -4.29
CA THR A 147 5.29 7.12 -3.04
C THR A 147 5.67 6.25 -1.85
N ASP A 148 6.09 6.90 -0.76
CA ASP A 148 6.35 6.24 0.52
C ASP A 148 5.05 6.17 1.35
N SER A 149 4.53 4.97 1.59
CA SER A 149 3.28 4.80 2.34
C SER A 149 3.19 3.46 3.05
N PHE A 150 2.10 3.23 3.77
CA PHE A 150 1.78 1.94 4.36
C PHE A 150 0.26 1.70 4.38
N ARG A 151 -0.14 0.44 4.58
CA ARG A 151 -1.54 0.01 4.71
C ARG A 151 -1.73 -0.86 5.94
N LEU A 152 -2.91 -0.80 6.52
CA LEU A 152 -3.32 -1.61 7.66
C LEU A 152 -4.47 -2.54 7.28
N PHE A 153 -4.42 -3.75 7.83
CA PHE A 153 -5.46 -4.77 7.67
C PHE A 153 -6.04 -5.10 9.03
N PHE A 154 -7.36 -5.21 9.09
CA PHE A 154 -8.08 -5.40 10.35
C PHE A 154 -8.95 -6.67 10.29
N LYS A 155 -9.20 -7.28 11.45
CA LYS A 155 -10.24 -8.30 11.65
C LYS A 155 -11.44 -7.71 12.38
N ASN A 156 -12.59 -8.36 12.20
CA ASN A 156 -13.83 -8.04 12.91
C ASN A 156 -14.27 -6.59 12.77
N GLN A 157 -14.00 -5.96 11.61
CA GLN A 157 -14.46 -4.61 11.35
C GLN A 157 -15.98 -4.60 11.24
N GLN A 158 -16.63 -3.66 11.91
CA GLN A 158 -18.07 -3.43 11.83
C GLN A 158 -18.34 -1.97 11.46
N ASP A 159 -19.60 -1.59 11.28
CA ASP A 159 -19.96 -0.19 11.11
C ASP A 159 -19.59 0.59 12.37
N HIS A 160 -18.82 1.67 12.18
CA HIS A 160 -18.24 2.50 13.25
C HIS A 160 -17.19 1.84 14.17
N ASP A 161 -16.88 0.55 13.99
CA ASP A 161 -15.77 -0.13 14.66
C ASP A 161 -14.60 -0.33 13.67
N PRO A 162 -13.41 0.25 13.93
CA PRO A 162 -12.23 0.05 13.11
C PRO A 162 -11.74 -1.42 13.11
N GLY A 163 -12.14 -2.23 14.08
CA GLY A 163 -11.69 -3.61 14.26
C GLY A 163 -10.29 -3.71 14.87
N ILE A 164 -9.73 -4.93 14.85
CA ILE A 164 -8.42 -5.24 15.43
C ILE A 164 -7.37 -5.21 14.32
N PRO A 165 -6.31 -4.38 14.38
CA PRO A 165 -5.25 -4.41 13.37
C PRO A 165 -4.45 -5.72 13.47
N VAL A 166 -4.33 -6.44 12.36
CA VAL A 166 -3.72 -7.78 12.32
C VAL A 166 -2.55 -7.93 11.36
N SER A 167 -2.43 -7.04 10.36
CA SER A 167 -1.31 -7.06 9.42
C SER A 167 -1.04 -5.64 8.90
N TYR A 168 0.15 -5.44 8.36
CA TYR A 168 0.55 -4.18 7.74
C TYR A 168 1.31 -4.44 6.45
N GLN A 169 1.29 -3.43 5.58
CA GLN A 169 2.02 -3.43 4.32
C GLN A 169 2.80 -2.14 4.18
N LEU A 170 4.07 -2.25 3.82
CA LEU A 170 4.93 -1.11 3.50
C LEU A 170 4.99 -0.94 1.98
N ILE A 171 4.72 0.27 1.51
CA ILE A 171 4.80 0.65 0.10
C ILE A 171 6.08 1.47 -0.07
N ALA A 172 6.99 0.95 -0.91
CA ALA A 172 8.27 1.60 -1.18
C ALA A 172 8.14 2.66 -2.28
N PRO A 173 8.87 3.78 -2.16
CA PRO A 173 8.95 4.78 -3.22
C PRO A 173 9.66 4.25 -4.47
N GLY A 174 9.49 4.94 -5.58
CA GLY A 174 10.13 4.61 -6.85
C GLY A 174 11.51 5.26 -6.98
N VAL A 175 12.41 4.61 -7.73
CA VAL A 175 13.65 5.26 -8.19
C VAL A 175 13.33 6.28 -9.28
N THR A 176 12.33 6.01 -10.14
CA THR A 176 11.94 6.96 -11.17
C THR A 176 11.28 8.19 -10.54
N PRO A 177 11.68 9.42 -10.93
CA PRO A 177 11.05 10.66 -10.49
C PRO A 177 9.89 11.07 -11.40
N TRP A 178 9.37 10.13 -12.21
CA TRP A 178 8.36 10.40 -13.21
C TRP A 178 7.14 11.08 -12.59
N ARG A 179 6.77 12.24 -13.16
CA ARG A 179 5.55 12.95 -12.79
C ARG A 179 4.36 12.21 -13.37
N SER A 180 3.50 11.73 -12.48
CA SER A 180 2.36 10.95 -12.90
C SER A 180 1.35 11.73 -13.73
N THR A 181 0.87 11.10 -14.80
CA THR A 181 -0.22 11.61 -15.63
C THR A 181 -1.60 11.21 -15.13
N LEU A 182 -1.69 10.49 -14.00
CA LEU A 182 -2.97 10.02 -13.45
C LEU A 182 -3.86 11.17 -12.94
N SER A 183 -3.26 12.14 -12.25
CA SER A 183 -3.91 13.40 -11.88
C SER A 183 -2.87 14.48 -11.58
N LYS A 184 -3.27 15.75 -11.60
CA LYS A 184 -2.38 16.89 -11.32
C LYS A 184 -1.76 16.82 -9.91
N GLU A 185 -2.51 16.34 -8.93
CA GLU A 185 -2.11 16.23 -7.51
C GLU A 185 -1.26 15.00 -7.25
N THR A 186 -1.28 14.00 -8.16
CA THR A 186 -0.47 12.79 -7.97
C THR A 186 1.01 13.16 -7.84
N GLY A 187 1.47 14.06 -8.70
CA GLY A 187 2.80 14.66 -8.59
C GLY A 187 3.93 13.72 -9.03
N ALA A 188 5.14 14.07 -8.62
CA ALA A 188 6.36 13.31 -8.79
C ALA A 188 6.93 12.95 -7.40
N ASN A 189 8.03 12.23 -7.38
CA ASN A 189 8.83 11.95 -6.19
C ASN A 189 10.31 12.17 -6.53
N ASN A 190 11.15 12.39 -5.52
CA ASN A 190 12.58 12.16 -5.72
C ASN A 190 12.85 10.65 -5.86
N PRO A 191 13.94 10.24 -6.54
CA PRO A 191 14.40 8.86 -6.53
C PRO A 191 14.63 8.37 -5.11
N GLY A 192 13.92 7.30 -4.71
CA GLY A 192 14.03 6.70 -3.38
C GLY A 192 14.48 5.24 -3.43
N ILE A 193 15.30 4.84 -2.45
CA ILE A 193 15.64 3.44 -2.16
C ILE A 193 15.42 3.18 -0.67
N ARG A 194 15.05 1.94 -0.32
CA ARG A 194 14.71 1.57 1.05
C ARG A 194 15.54 0.39 1.53
N LEU A 195 16.09 0.52 2.73
CA LEU A 195 16.78 -0.53 3.46
C LEU A 195 15.92 -0.99 4.64
N ILE A 196 15.75 -2.30 4.79
CA ILE A 196 14.95 -2.89 5.86
C ILE A 196 15.83 -3.87 6.64
N SER A 197 15.90 -3.68 7.96
CA SER A 197 16.54 -4.64 8.87
C SER A 197 15.47 -5.43 9.62
N TYR A 198 15.76 -6.69 9.89
CA TYR A 198 14.82 -7.58 10.55
C TYR A 198 15.51 -8.60 11.44
N ASP A 199 14.75 -9.18 12.35
CA ASP A 199 15.18 -10.27 13.20
C ASP A 199 15.16 -11.60 12.44
N THR A 200 16.31 -12.25 12.27
CA THR A 200 16.40 -13.48 11.48
C THR A 200 15.72 -14.69 12.12
N VAL A 201 15.40 -14.64 13.42
CA VAL A 201 14.73 -15.72 14.15
C VAL A 201 13.22 -15.51 14.16
N THR A 202 12.78 -14.30 14.51
CA THR A 202 11.36 -13.97 14.67
C THR A 202 10.73 -13.40 13.41
N GLY A 203 11.52 -13.01 12.41
CA GLY A 203 11.06 -12.34 11.19
C GLY A 203 10.67 -10.88 11.39
N LYS A 204 10.63 -10.37 12.62
CA LYS A 204 10.14 -9.02 12.93
C LYS A 204 10.97 -7.94 12.25
N VAL A 205 10.32 -7.03 11.55
CA VAL A 205 10.96 -5.84 11.00
C VAL A 205 11.42 -4.94 12.15
N LYS A 206 12.71 -4.61 12.18
CA LYS A 206 13.33 -3.78 13.22
C LYS A 206 13.43 -2.32 12.78
N GLU A 207 13.94 -2.09 11.58
CA GLU A 207 14.16 -0.74 11.05
C GLU A 207 13.80 -0.67 9.58
N VAL A 208 13.32 0.50 9.17
CA VAL A 208 13.04 0.85 7.77
C VAL A 208 13.66 2.21 7.53
N SER A 209 14.72 2.27 6.74
CA SER A 209 15.42 3.50 6.39
C SER A 209 15.22 3.80 4.92
N THR A 210 14.76 5.00 4.60
CA THR A 210 14.66 5.48 3.21
C THR A 210 15.86 6.40 2.94
N TYR A 211 16.48 6.20 1.79
CA TYR A 211 17.50 7.08 1.22
C TYR A 211 16.95 7.65 -0.08
N TYR A 212 17.35 8.87 -0.39
CA TYR A 212 16.85 9.56 -1.58
C TYR A 212 17.93 10.36 -2.28
N LEU A 213 17.69 10.63 -3.55
CA LEU A 213 18.47 11.57 -4.33
C LEU A 213 17.68 12.87 -4.46
N ASP A 214 18.19 13.99 -3.92
CA ASP A 214 17.66 15.31 -4.30
C ASP A 214 18.00 15.55 -5.77
N LEU A 215 17.02 15.29 -6.65
CA LEU A 215 17.26 15.26 -8.07
C LEU A 215 17.59 16.65 -8.63
N ALA A 216 16.98 17.70 -8.08
CA ALA A 216 17.23 19.06 -8.50
C ALA A 216 18.68 19.46 -8.18
N GLN A 217 19.14 19.16 -6.96
CA GLN A 217 20.51 19.41 -6.55
C GLN A 217 21.51 18.54 -7.33
N ALA A 218 21.21 17.25 -7.52
CA ALA A 218 22.08 16.33 -8.25
C ALA A 218 22.31 16.77 -9.71
N ASN A 219 21.26 17.24 -10.38
CA ASN A 219 21.35 17.77 -11.75
C ASN A 219 22.17 19.07 -11.81
N LYS A 220 22.02 19.94 -10.81
CA LYS A 220 22.81 21.19 -10.72
C LYS A 220 24.30 20.89 -10.51
N ASP A 221 24.62 19.89 -9.69
CA ASP A 221 25.98 19.53 -9.34
C ASP A 221 26.63 18.57 -10.36
N GLY A 222 25.84 17.95 -11.25
CA GLY A 222 26.31 16.91 -12.16
C GLY A 222 26.73 15.62 -11.45
N LYS A 223 26.23 15.37 -10.22
CA LYS A 223 26.64 14.26 -9.36
C LYS A 223 25.46 13.66 -8.61
N ALA A 224 25.32 12.33 -8.67
CA ALA A 224 24.27 11.61 -7.98
C ALA A 224 24.73 11.14 -6.59
N ASP A 225 24.45 11.94 -5.56
CA ASP A 225 24.73 11.60 -4.16
C ASP A 225 23.44 11.26 -3.40
N PHE A 226 23.17 9.96 -3.22
CA PHE A 226 22.07 9.51 -2.36
C PHE A 226 22.34 9.87 -0.90
N LYS A 227 21.33 10.45 -0.25
CA LYS A 227 21.37 10.91 1.14
C LYS A 227 20.37 10.11 1.96
N PHE A 228 20.67 9.96 3.24
CA PHE A 228 19.69 9.45 4.19
C PHE A 228 18.50 10.42 4.26
N GLU A 229 17.29 9.90 4.09
CA GLU A 229 16.06 10.70 4.24
C GLU A 229 15.57 10.64 5.68
N TYR A 230 15.19 9.43 6.13
CA TYR A 230 14.70 9.18 7.47
C TYR A 230 14.78 7.70 7.83
N ASN A 231 14.71 7.41 9.13
CA ASN A 231 14.47 6.08 9.67
C ASN A 231 13.09 6.05 10.34
N PHE A 232 12.29 5.05 10.01
CA PHE A 232 10.87 4.99 10.34
C PHE A 232 10.60 4.91 11.84
N THR A 233 11.40 4.16 12.60
CA THR A 233 11.19 4.06 14.04
C THR A 233 11.59 5.35 14.75
N SER A 234 12.70 5.98 14.35
CA SER A 234 13.12 7.25 14.95
C SER A 234 12.24 8.44 14.56
N GLU A 235 11.80 8.52 13.30
CA GLU A 235 11.01 9.66 12.79
C GLU A 235 9.64 9.79 13.49
N TYR A 236 9.05 8.64 13.81
CA TYR A 236 7.70 8.51 14.39
C TYR A 236 7.70 7.98 15.84
N ASN A 237 8.87 7.90 16.48
CA ASN A 237 9.04 7.41 17.86
C ASN A 237 8.38 6.04 18.11
N LEU A 238 8.58 5.09 17.18
CA LEU A 238 8.03 3.73 17.29
C LEU A 238 9.03 2.82 18.01
N THR A 239 8.56 2.11 19.03
CA THR A 239 9.36 1.07 19.71
C THR A 239 9.40 -0.25 18.95
N SER A 240 8.44 -0.47 18.06
CA SER A 240 8.38 -1.62 17.17
C SER A 240 7.51 -1.31 15.95
N ILE A 241 7.71 -2.05 14.86
CA ILE A 241 6.89 -1.95 13.65
C ILE A 241 5.94 -3.16 13.64
N ASN A 242 4.70 -2.92 14.07
CA ASN A 242 3.66 -3.94 14.14
C ASN A 242 2.27 -3.30 13.86
N PRO A 243 1.21 -4.09 13.60
CA PRO A 243 -0.10 -3.56 13.24
C PRO A 243 -0.67 -2.55 14.26
N GLU A 244 -0.50 -2.80 15.56
CA GLU A 244 -1.02 -1.92 16.62
C GLU A 244 -0.27 -0.59 16.68
N SER A 245 1.06 -0.64 16.68
CA SER A 245 1.92 0.56 16.69
C SER A 245 1.65 1.46 15.47
N LEU A 246 1.49 0.87 14.29
CA LEU A 246 1.20 1.60 13.05
C LEU A 246 -0.22 2.15 13.01
N TYR A 247 -1.19 1.44 13.59
CA TYR A 247 -2.54 1.97 13.77
C TYR A 247 -2.57 3.15 14.74
N ASN A 248 -1.83 3.07 15.85
CA ASN A 248 -1.68 4.19 16.78
C ASN A 248 -1.00 5.40 16.13
N LEU A 249 0.07 5.17 15.36
CA LEU A 249 0.71 6.22 14.56
C LEU A 249 -0.30 6.89 13.64
N ALA A 250 -1.03 6.11 12.85
CA ALA A 250 -1.99 6.64 11.91
C ALA A 250 -3.08 7.46 12.66
N LYS A 251 -3.63 6.96 13.78
CA LYS A 251 -4.65 7.68 14.57
C LYS A 251 -4.14 9.04 15.05
N ASN A 252 -2.87 9.09 15.44
CA ASN A 252 -2.21 10.31 15.87
C ASN A 252 -1.99 11.27 14.69
N MET A 253 -1.56 10.76 13.52
CA MET A 253 -1.43 11.57 12.31
C MET A 253 -2.75 12.27 11.97
N LYS A 254 -3.89 11.55 12.00
CA LYS A 254 -5.23 12.11 11.73
C LYS A 254 -5.54 13.38 12.55
N LYS A 255 -5.04 13.46 13.78
CA LYS A 255 -5.32 14.57 14.73
C LYS A 255 -4.18 15.59 14.83
N ASN A 256 -2.98 15.25 14.36
CA ASN A 256 -1.77 16.04 14.55
C ASN A 256 -1.11 16.36 13.20
N SER A 257 -1.35 17.57 12.70
CA SER A 257 -0.82 18.03 11.41
C SER A 257 0.71 18.04 11.37
N THR A 258 1.40 18.31 12.48
CA THR A 258 2.88 18.27 12.51
C THR A 258 3.40 16.86 12.28
N LEU A 259 2.76 15.86 12.89
CA LEU A 259 3.12 14.45 12.68
C LEU A 259 2.77 13.99 11.26
N PHE A 260 1.60 14.40 10.75
CA PHE A 260 1.22 14.12 9.37
C PHE A 260 2.16 14.79 8.35
N ASN A 261 2.65 16.00 8.62
CA ASN A 261 3.57 16.70 7.72
C ASN A 261 4.89 15.95 7.53
N LYS A 262 5.40 15.26 8.57
CA LYS A 262 6.55 14.35 8.47
C LYS A 262 6.26 13.21 7.49
N TYR A 263 5.08 12.59 7.64
CA TYR A 263 4.59 11.54 6.73
C TYR A 263 4.42 12.04 5.29
N TYR A 264 3.80 13.18 5.07
CA TYR A 264 3.60 13.71 3.73
C TYR A 264 4.92 14.06 3.04
N LYS A 265 5.88 14.62 3.79
CA LYS A 265 7.24 14.87 3.28
C LYS A 265 7.89 13.56 2.81
N ALA A 266 7.88 12.51 3.64
CA ALA A 266 8.40 11.19 3.26
C ALA A 266 7.62 10.59 2.07
N ASN A 267 6.29 10.75 2.03
CA ASN A 267 5.43 10.22 0.96
C ASN A 267 5.85 10.67 -0.43
N THR A 268 6.33 11.90 -0.55
CA THR A 268 6.85 12.48 -1.82
C THR A 268 8.36 12.35 -1.96
N VAL A 269 9.01 11.62 -1.05
CA VAL A 269 10.46 11.48 -0.97
C VAL A 269 11.14 12.85 -0.85
N SER A 270 10.63 13.67 0.05
CA SER A 270 11.09 15.04 0.33
C SER A 270 11.01 15.99 -0.86
N LEU A 271 10.17 15.71 -1.87
CA LEU A 271 10.01 16.58 -3.04
C LEU A 271 9.07 17.76 -2.77
N GLU A 272 7.94 17.53 -2.09
CA GLU A 272 6.90 18.53 -1.90
C GLU A 272 6.89 19.13 -0.49
N SER A 273 6.52 20.42 -0.39
CA SER A 273 6.20 21.04 0.89
C SER A 273 4.90 20.46 1.47
N PRO A 274 4.84 20.10 2.77
CA PRO A 274 3.61 19.64 3.41
C PRO A 274 2.43 20.62 3.33
N SER A 275 2.70 21.91 3.15
CA SER A 275 1.65 22.94 2.98
C SER A 275 0.79 22.75 1.72
N VAL A 276 1.22 21.91 0.77
CA VAL A 276 0.45 21.56 -0.43
C VAL A 276 -0.73 20.63 -0.09
N CYS A 277 -0.62 19.83 0.98
CA CYS A 277 -1.67 18.88 1.37
C CYS A 277 -2.72 19.55 2.25
N THR A 278 -3.91 19.78 1.68
CA THR A 278 -5.07 20.34 2.38
C THR A 278 -5.68 19.34 3.38
N THR A 279 -6.68 19.78 4.15
CA THR A 279 -7.44 18.90 5.06
C THR A 279 -8.06 17.68 4.36
N ASN A 280 -8.52 17.85 3.11
CA ASN A 280 -9.09 16.74 2.33
C ASN A 280 -8.00 15.75 1.90
N CYS A 281 -6.83 16.26 1.50
CA CYS A 281 -5.66 15.43 1.23
C CYS A 281 -5.25 14.62 2.48
N HIS A 282 -5.22 15.25 3.66
CA HIS A 282 -4.94 14.56 4.91
C HIS A 282 -5.95 13.44 5.21
N LEU A 283 -7.25 13.71 5.09
CA LEU A 283 -8.29 12.69 5.28
C LEU A 283 -8.15 11.54 4.27
N LEU A 284 -7.86 11.84 3.00
CA LEU A 284 -7.63 10.85 1.96
C LEU A 284 -6.47 9.91 2.31
N HIS A 285 -5.34 10.46 2.77
CA HIS A 285 -4.19 9.66 3.19
C HIS A 285 -4.55 8.76 4.37
N TRP A 286 -5.23 9.30 5.40
CA TRP A 286 -5.70 8.51 6.53
C TRP A 286 -6.61 7.36 6.09
N CYS A 287 -7.64 7.65 5.29
CA CYS A 287 -8.58 6.64 4.81
C CYS A 287 -7.89 5.57 3.94
N SER A 288 -6.94 5.97 3.09
CA SER A 288 -6.19 5.02 2.27
C SER A 288 -5.31 4.09 3.13
N ILE A 289 -4.72 4.62 4.21
CA ILE A 289 -3.91 3.83 5.16
C ILE A 289 -4.76 2.81 5.92
N THR A 290 -5.94 3.22 6.41
CA THR A 290 -6.74 2.41 7.34
C THR A 290 -7.85 1.57 6.70
N GLU A 291 -8.27 1.89 5.49
CA GLU A 291 -9.42 1.23 4.84
C GLU A 291 -9.02 0.66 3.47
N VAL A 292 -8.47 -0.55 3.46
CA VAL A 292 -8.12 -1.28 2.22
C VAL A 292 -9.37 -1.78 1.47
N ASN A 293 -10.50 -1.96 2.18
CA ASN A 293 -11.78 -2.27 1.56
C ASN A 293 -12.40 -1.03 0.92
N TYR A 294 -12.82 -1.13 -0.35
CA TYR A 294 -13.29 0.03 -1.12
C TYR A 294 -14.56 0.68 -0.58
N ASN A 295 -15.51 -0.11 -0.07
CA ASN A 295 -16.75 0.44 0.50
C ASN A 295 -16.45 1.21 1.78
N ARG A 296 -15.61 0.65 2.65
CA ARG A 296 -15.18 1.32 3.89
C ARG A 296 -14.35 2.57 3.62
N PHE A 297 -13.44 2.50 2.64
CA PHE A 297 -12.70 3.67 2.17
C PHE A 297 -13.64 4.79 1.73
N ASN A 298 -14.64 4.46 0.90
CA ASN A 298 -15.60 5.45 0.41
C ASN A 298 -16.34 6.12 1.56
N THR A 299 -16.85 5.34 2.53
CA THR A 299 -17.49 5.87 3.74
C THR A 299 -16.54 6.76 4.56
N CYS A 300 -15.27 6.36 4.72
CA CYS A 300 -14.27 7.14 5.43
C CYS A 300 -13.99 8.48 4.74
N ASN A 301 -13.80 8.45 3.42
CA ASN A 301 -13.43 9.64 2.64
C ASN A 301 -14.63 10.57 2.38
N ALA A 302 -15.86 10.05 2.43
CA ALA A 302 -17.09 10.83 2.29
C ALA A 302 -17.30 11.87 3.41
N ALA A 303 -16.70 11.69 4.58
CA ALA A 303 -16.71 12.65 5.68
C ALA A 303 -16.04 14.00 5.33
N SER A 304 -15.35 14.10 4.19
CA SER A 304 -14.71 15.31 3.66
C SER A 304 -15.70 16.43 3.27
N ILE A 305 -16.99 16.13 3.04
CA ILE A 305 -17.90 17.05 2.31
C ILE A 305 -19.10 17.56 3.14
N THR A 306 -19.33 17.03 4.34
CA THR A 306 -20.48 17.42 5.16
C THR A 306 -20.28 18.70 6.00
N SER A 307 -19.06 19.25 6.11
CA SER A 307 -18.79 20.42 6.95
C SER A 307 -19.01 21.79 6.29
N LEU A 308 -19.35 21.87 4.99
CA LEU A 308 -19.59 23.15 4.30
C LEU A 308 -21.06 23.57 4.16
N HIS A 309 -22.03 22.68 4.39
CA HIS A 309 -23.45 22.99 4.14
C HIS A 309 -24.24 23.44 5.38
N TRP A 310 -23.70 23.33 6.60
CA TRP A 310 -24.38 23.78 7.82
C TRP A 310 -24.02 25.21 8.27
N ALA A 311 -23.00 25.83 7.67
CA ALA A 311 -22.56 27.18 8.04
C ALA A 311 -23.26 28.31 7.22
N ALA A 312 -23.98 27.98 6.15
CA ALA A 312 -24.64 28.97 5.29
C ALA A 312 -26.14 29.18 5.59
N GLY A 313 -26.71 28.45 6.56
CA GLY A 313 -28.16 28.42 6.82
C GLY A 313 -28.69 29.36 7.91
N SER A 314 -27.85 30.16 8.58
CA SER A 314 -28.24 30.81 9.85
C SER A 314 -28.02 32.33 9.91
N LEU A 315 -28.10 33.07 8.79
CA LEU A 315 -27.90 34.54 8.79
C LEU A 315 -28.93 35.37 8.00
N LEU A 316 -30.11 34.84 7.69
CA LEU A 316 -31.19 35.62 7.03
C LEU A 316 -32.51 35.51 7.80
N ALA A 317 -32.58 36.05 9.02
CA ALA A 317 -33.86 36.23 9.72
C ALA A 317 -33.82 37.24 10.88
N VAL A 318 -33.20 38.41 10.77
CA VAL A 318 -33.52 39.54 11.67
C VAL A 318 -33.32 40.86 10.93
N GLY A 319 -34.42 41.54 10.58
CA GLY A 319 -34.34 42.90 10.06
C GLY A 319 -35.51 43.34 9.20
N LEU A 320 -36.74 43.26 9.72
CA LEU A 320 -37.88 44.04 9.22
C LEU A 320 -39.06 43.89 10.18
N LEU A 321 -39.11 44.74 11.21
CA LEU A 321 -40.31 45.11 11.95
C LEU A 321 -39.91 46.32 12.80
N LEU A 322 -40.21 47.53 12.31
CA LEU A 322 -40.47 48.76 13.09
C LEU A 322 -40.57 49.95 12.12
N VAL A 323 -41.71 50.10 11.44
CA VAL A 323 -42.31 51.41 11.06
C VAL A 323 -43.83 51.21 10.96
N ASN A 324 -44.60 52.16 11.51
CA ASN A 324 -46.06 52.32 11.57
C ASN A 324 -46.82 51.65 12.74
N ARG A 325 -46.84 52.30 13.90
CA ARG A 325 -47.88 53.28 14.26
C ARG A 325 -47.49 54.08 15.49
#